data_AF-A0A7X2LXR7-F1
#
_entry.id   AF-A0A7X2LXR7-F1
#
_cell.length_a   1.000
_cell.length_b   1.000
_cell.length_c   1.000
_cell.angle_alpha   90.00
_cell.angle_beta   90.00
_cell.angle_gamma   90.00
#
_symmetry.space_group_name_H-M   'P 1'
#
loop_
_entity.id
_entity.type
_entity.pdbx_description
1 polymer ?
#
loop_
_entity_poly.entity_id
_entity_poly.type
_entity_poly.pdbx_seq_one_letter_code
_entity_poly.pdbx_strand_id
1 'polypeptide(L)'
;MPQSEPDREPHWQRKNNRYAIGLVILLHLALGLFVMLSNFRRPPPKPEPRNVDVVIFEAKVPEKELPTPPLEPKEVQPPMAEIPPMPDLPPAKVPDNPAPAKPVVDAIPAPPPAPVVAAPPPPPPPPPVAKEVASTPPKLFEECAEASDRHMVADVYRLTVGNQSVSEMRRRKPIKRVCLTQLDITPRSFREGFPGMGSTVEWFGMDIRFTVNIAETATWELMLLADDGAILSIDDENVIDNDGIHAPTPVATRVKLEKGLRNFRVRYFQGPGPDLALMLAWKKPGAADYSYVPRSLIGRPPAGSLPQIQQKE
;
A
#
# COMPACT_ATOMS: atom_id res chain seq x y z
N MET A 1 -4.11 0.27 90.79
CA MET A 1 -5.48 0.08 90.25
C MET A 1 -6.22 1.41 90.28
N PRO A 2 -6.18 2.24 89.22
CA PRO A 2 -7.11 3.35 89.05
C PRO A 2 -8.33 2.90 88.22
N GLN A 3 -9.52 3.43 88.51
CA GLN A 3 -10.69 3.27 87.64
C GLN A 3 -11.26 4.63 87.20
N SER A 4 -11.41 4.76 85.89
CA SER A 4 -12.40 5.54 85.13
C SER A 4 -12.75 6.97 85.57
N GLU A 5 -12.39 7.94 84.72
CA GLU A 5 -13.22 9.09 84.40
C GLU A 5 -13.21 9.28 82.87
N PRO A 6 -14.37 9.45 82.19
CA PRO A 6 -14.41 9.54 80.73
C PRO A 6 -14.19 10.99 80.25
N ASP A 7 -13.20 11.14 79.36
CA ASP A 7 -12.80 12.43 78.80
C ASP A 7 -13.91 13.07 77.93
N ARG A 8 -14.10 14.39 78.05
CA ARG A 8 -15.14 15.14 77.31
C ARG A 8 -14.51 15.93 76.16
N GLU A 9 -14.63 15.43 74.94
CA GLU A 9 -14.18 16.20 73.77
C GLU A 9 -14.97 17.52 73.57
N PRO A 10 -14.29 18.65 73.28
CA PRO A 10 -14.92 19.94 73.03
C PRO A 10 -15.46 20.06 71.59
N HIS A 11 -16.78 20.19 71.48
CA HIS A 11 -17.58 20.16 70.24
C HIS A 11 -17.54 21.47 69.41
N TRP A 12 -16.42 22.20 69.37
CA TRP A 12 -16.32 23.56 68.81
C TRP A 12 -15.52 23.68 67.48
N GLN A 13 -15.54 22.68 66.59
CA GLN A 13 -14.78 22.72 65.32
C GLN A 13 -15.59 22.30 64.07
N ARG A 14 -16.89 22.64 63.99
CA ARG A 14 -17.75 22.19 62.85
C ARG A 14 -18.52 23.26 62.07
N LYS A 15 -18.45 24.55 62.41
CA LYS A 15 -19.19 25.61 61.68
C LYS A 15 -18.41 26.36 60.59
N ASN A 16 -17.08 26.47 60.68
CA ASN A 16 -16.30 27.30 59.73
C ASN A 16 -15.86 26.58 58.44
N ASN A 17 -15.70 25.24 58.44
CA ASN A 17 -15.21 24.51 57.25
C ASN A 17 -16.14 24.55 56.03
N ARG A 18 -17.45 24.78 56.21
CA ARG A 18 -18.40 24.83 55.08
C ARG A 18 -18.14 26.03 54.16
N TYR A 19 -17.78 27.18 54.74
CA TYR A 19 -17.47 28.39 53.97
C TYR A 19 -16.11 28.27 53.26
N ALA A 20 -15.11 27.69 53.93
CA ALA A 20 -13.79 27.46 53.33
C ALA A 20 -13.86 26.55 52.09
N ILE A 21 -14.59 25.42 52.18
CA ILE A 21 -14.79 24.50 51.04
C ILE A 21 -15.55 25.18 49.90
N GLY A 22 -16.62 25.93 50.21
CA GLY A 22 -17.38 26.67 49.20
C GLY A 22 -16.55 27.71 48.45
N LEU A 23 -15.65 28.41 49.16
CA LEU A 23 -14.77 29.43 48.56
C LEU A 23 -13.72 28.80 47.63
N VAL A 24 -13.14 27.64 48.01
CA VAL A 24 -12.22 26.89 47.15
C VAL A 24 -12.90 26.40 45.88
N ILE A 25 -14.12 25.87 45.97
CA ILE A 25 -14.90 25.42 44.80
C ILE A 25 -15.20 26.59 43.86
N LEU A 26 -15.63 27.73 44.39
CA LEU A 26 -15.86 28.95 43.60
C LEU A 26 -14.58 29.41 42.87
N LEU A 27 -13.43 29.36 43.53
CA LEU A 27 -12.14 29.73 42.93
C LEU A 27 -11.77 28.80 41.76
N HIS A 28 -12.01 27.49 41.90
CA HIS A 28 -11.74 26.50 40.85
C HIS A 28 -12.71 26.64 39.66
N LEU A 29 -13.99 26.92 39.92
CA LEU A 29 -14.97 27.18 38.87
C LEU A 29 -14.63 28.47 38.10
N ALA A 30 -14.22 29.53 38.79
CA ALA A 30 -13.77 30.77 38.16
C ALA A 30 -12.51 30.56 37.30
N LEU A 31 -11.53 29.79 37.79
CA LEU A 31 -10.32 29.46 37.03
C LEU A 31 -10.63 28.59 35.80
N GLY A 32 -11.51 27.59 35.93
CA GLY A 32 -11.96 26.76 34.81
C GLY A 32 -12.71 27.56 33.74
N LEU A 33 -13.58 28.48 34.16
CA LEU A 33 -14.27 29.40 33.25
C LEU A 33 -13.29 30.35 32.54
N PHE A 34 -12.28 30.87 33.24
CA PHE A 34 -11.23 31.71 32.66
C PHE A 34 -10.41 30.96 31.60
N VAL A 35 -10.01 29.71 31.88
CA VAL A 35 -9.29 28.87 30.91
C VAL A 35 -10.13 28.61 29.67
N MET A 36 -11.41 28.24 29.83
CA MET A 36 -12.35 28.07 28.71
C MET A 36 -12.46 29.35 27.87
N LEU A 37 -12.73 30.50 28.50
CA LEU A 37 -12.85 31.79 27.81
C LEU A 37 -11.53 32.26 27.16
N SER A 38 -10.37 31.83 27.66
CA SER A 38 -9.07 32.14 27.07
C SER A 38 -8.77 31.32 25.80
N ASN A 39 -9.24 30.07 25.73
CA ASN A 39 -9.04 29.20 24.58
C ASN A 39 -9.88 29.63 23.36
N PHE A 40 -11.07 30.19 23.57
CA PHE A 40 -11.93 30.71 22.48
C PHE A 40 -11.40 31.97 21.77
N ARG A 41 -10.30 32.58 22.24
CA ARG A 41 -9.76 33.84 21.68
C ARG A 41 -8.58 33.69 20.72
N ARG A 42 -8.12 32.46 20.43
CA ARG A 42 -7.07 32.22 19.44
C ARG A 42 -7.71 31.78 18.12
N PRO A 43 -7.85 32.67 17.11
CA PRO A 43 -8.20 32.22 15.78
C PRO A 43 -7.13 31.23 15.28
N PRO A 44 -7.50 30.18 14.53
CA PRO A 44 -6.53 29.26 13.95
C PRO A 44 -5.58 30.05 13.03
N PRO A 45 -4.29 29.67 12.96
CA PRO A 45 -3.37 30.27 12.00
C PRO A 45 -3.92 30.09 10.60
N LYS A 46 -4.01 31.19 9.85
CA LYS A 46 -4.51 31.19 8.48
C LYS A 46 -3.60 30.29 7.64
N PRO A 47 -4.13 29.29 6.91
CA PRO A 47 -3.28 28.42 6.09
C PRO A 47 -2.57 29.26 5.04
N GLU A 48 -1.24 29.17 5.00
CA GLU A 48 -0.46 29.72 3.90
C GLU A 48 -0.80 28.93 2.62
N PRO A 49 -0.98 29.60 1.47
CA PRO A 49 -1.19 28.92 0.22
C PRO A 49 0.11 28.22 -0.20
N ARG A 50 0.18 26.91 0.05
CA ARG A 50 1.16 26.05 -0.61
C ARG A 50 0.73 25.93 -2.08
N ASN A 51 1.53 26.45 -2.99
CA ASN A 51 1.39 26.16 -4.41
C ASN A 51 1.70 24.67 -4.61
N VAL A 52 0.64 23.87 -4.69
CA VAL A 52 0.70 22.49 -5.18
C VAL A 52 0.11 22.54 -6.58
N ASP A 53 0.93 22.25 -7.59
CA ASP A 53 0.47 22.11 -8.97
C ASP A 53 -0.30 20.79 -9.12
N VAL A 54 -1.53 20.76 -8.59
CA VAL A 54 -2.44 19.62 -8.74
C VAL A 54 -3.06 19.70 -10.14
N VAL A 55 -2.55 18.88 -11.05
CA VAL A 55 -3.12 18.74 -12.40
C VAL A 55 -4.29 17.76 -12.34
N ILE A 56 -5.49 18.27 -12.00
CA ILE A 56 -6.74 17.51 -12.12
C ILE A 56 -7.29 17.71 -13.53
N PHE A 57 -7.41 16.63 -14.30
CA PHE A 57 -8.10 16.66 -15.59
C PHE A 57 -9.57 16.25 -15.40
N GLU A 58 -10.48 17.22 -15.49
CA GLU A 58 -11.93 16.98 -15.41
C GLU A 58 -12.45 16.37 -16.72
N ALA A 59 -12.95 15.14 -16.67
CA ALA A 59 -13.45 14.43 -17.85
C ALA A 59 -14.85 14.92 -18.25
N LYS A 60 -14.93 15.71 -19.34
CA LYS A 60 -16.22 16.15 -19.88
C LYS A 60 -16.83 15.09 -20.80
N VAL A 61 -17.88 14.43 -20.34
CA VAL A 61 -18.69 13.49 -21.14
C VAL A 61 -19.47 14.26 -22.21
N PRO A 62 -19.41 13.86 -23.50
CA PRO A 62 -20.14 14.54 -24.57
C PRO A 62 -21.58 14.03 -24.73
N GLU A 63 -22.53 14.97 -24.83
CA GLU A 63 -23.88 14.74 -25.37
C GLU A 63 -23.79 14.30 -26.84
N LYS A 64 -24.71 13.44 -27.31
CA LYS A 64 -24.62 12.79 -28.62
C LYS A 64 -25.65 13.36 -29.60
N GLU A 65 -25.20 14.10 -30.62
CA GLU A 65 -26.05 14.61 -31.70
C GLU A 65 -25.54 14.20 -33.10
N LEU A 66 -26.44 14.12 -34.09
CA LEU A 66 -26.22 13.48 -35.39
C LEU A 66 -25.47 14.37 -36.42
N PRO A 67 -24.84 13.78 -37.46
CA PRO A 67 -23.88 14.49 -38.31
C PRO A 67 -24.50 15.18 -39.54
N THR A 68 -23.86 16.27 -39.98
CA THR A 68 -23.98 16.82 -41.35
C THR A 68 -22.58 17.16 -41.94
N PRO A 69 -22.43 17.26 -43.28
CA PRO A 69 -21.20 16.90 -44.02
C PRO A 69 -20.32 18.15 -44.42
N PRO A 70 -19.15 18.04 -45.09
CA PRO A 70 -17.91 18.60 -44.48
C PRO A 70 -17.04 19.55 -45.36
N LEU A 71 -15.88 19.91 -44.81
CA LEU A 71 -14.61 20.38 -45.42
C LEU A 71 -14.27 21.90 -45.40
N GLU A 72 -13.49 22.29 -44.37
CA GLU A 72 -12.14 22.94 -44.41
C GLU A 72 -11.88 24.26 -45.18
N PRO A 73 -10.83 25.07 -44.83
CA PRO A 73 -9.58 24.67 -44.15
C PRO A 73 -8.97 25.58 -43.02
N LYS A 74 -8.22 24.89 -42.14
CA LYS A 74 -6.98 25.27 -41.42
C LYS A 74 -6.79 26.65 -40.75
N GLU A 75 -6.56 26.60 -39.42
CA GLU A 75 -5.38 27.22 -38.81
C GLU A 75 -4.80 26.32 -37.69
N VAL A 76 -3.52 26.53 -37.33
CA VAL A 76 -2.67 25.57 -36.60
C VAL A 76 -2.82 25.66 -35.08
N GLN A 77 -2.94 24.51 -34.40
CA GLN A 77 -2.82 24.42 -32.93
C GLN A 77 -1.42 23.94 -32.50
N PRO A 78 -0.85 24.47 -31.39
CA PRO A 78 0.40 23.96 -30.82
C PRO A 78 0.20 22.60 -30.13
N PRO A 79 1.24 21.75 -30.03
CA PRO A 79 1.08 20.37 -29.57
C PRO A 79 0.83 20.27 -28.07
N MET A 80 -0.15 19.44 -27.68
CA MET A 80 -0.22 18.84 -26.35
C MET A 80 0.99 17.92 -26.16
N ALA A 81 1.62 17.94 -24.98
CA ALA A 81 2.61 16.94 -24.63
C ALA A 81 1.90 15.64 -24.22
N GLU A 82 1.99 14.61 -25.05
CA GLU A 82 1.54 13.26 -24.71
C GLU A 82 2.38 12.73 -23.52
N ILE A 83 1.70 12.34 -22.44
CA ILE A 83 2.30 11.42 -21.47
C ILE A 83 2.28 10.04 -22.16
N PRO A 84 3.42 9.37 -22.36
CA PRO A 84 3.45 8.10 -23.06
C PRO A 84 2.64 7.04 -22.30
N PRO A 85 2.00 6.09 -23.00
CA PRO A 85 1.42 4.93 -22.34
C PRO A 85 2.48 4.23 -21.49
N MET A 86 2.10 3.79 -20.29
CA MET A 86 3.00 3.09 -19.39
C MET A 86 3.61 1.87 -20.11
N PRO A 87 4.94 1.73 -20.18
CA PRO A 87 5.55 0.55 -20.76
C PRO A 87 5.20 -0.67 -19.89
N ASP A 88 4.91 -1.81 -20.54
CA ASP A 88 4.77 -3.09 -19.86
C ASP A 88 6.06 -3.42 -19.10
N LEU A 89 6.06 -3.13 -17.79
CA LEU A 89 7.27 -3.28 -16.97
C LEU A 89 7.64 -4.76 -16.88
N PRO A 90 8.91 -5.12 -17.15
CA PRO A 90 9.31 -6.51 -17.31
C PRO A 90 9.05 -7.31 -16.03
N PRO A 91 8.55 -8.56 -16.13
CA PRO A 91 8.30 -9.40 -14.97
C PRO A 91 9.60 -9.63 -14.18
N ALA A 92 9.49 -9.61 -12.85
CA ALA A 92 10.62 -9.79 -11.96
C ALA A 92 11.27 -11.17 -12.17
N LYS A 93 12.42 -11.21 -12.84
CA LYS A 93 13.18 -12.44 -13.10
C LYS A 93 13.69 -13.06 -11.80
N VAL A 94 13.34 -14.33 -11.59
CA VAL A 94 14.04 -15.20 -10.63
C VAL A 94 15.42 -15.53 -11.20
N PRO A 95 16.50 -15.49 -10.43
CA PRO A 95 17.84 -15.81 -10.94
C PRO A 95 18.05 -17.32 -11.06
N ASP A 96 17.93 -17.86 -12.26
CA ASP A 96 18.41 -19.18 -12.61
C ASP A 96 19.93 -19.16 -12.87
N ASN A 97 20.70 -19.94 -12.11
CA ASN A 97 21.97 -20.53 -12.56
C ASN A 97 22.59 -21.47 -11.50
N PRO A 98 22.74 -22.78 -11.80
CA PRO A 98 23.94 -23.53 -11.45
C PRO A 98 25.04 -23.25 -12.50
N ALA A 99 26.31 -23.25 -12.07
CA ALA A 99 27.44 -22.88 -12.93
C ALA A 99 27.74 -23.90 -14.07
N PRO A 100 28.31 -23.47 -15.21
CA PRO A 100 28.43 -24.31 -16.41
C PRO A 100 29.75 -25.11 -16.50
N ALA A 101 29.69 -26.27 -17.15
CA ALA A 101 30.85 -26.98 -17.69
C ALA A 101 30.97 -26.74 -19.21
N LYS A 102 32.20 -26.66 -19.74
CA LYS A 102 32.48 -26.32 -21.15
C LYS A 102 32.58 -27.56 -22.08
N PRO A 103 32.39 -27.40 -23.41
CA PRO A 103 32.15 -28.51 -24.35
C PRO A 103 33.37 -28.91 -25.21
N VAL A 104 33.30 -30.07 -25.88
CA VAL A 104 34.19 -30.46 -27.00
C VAL A 104 33.43 -31.24 -28.10
N VAL A 105 33.12 -30.52 -29.18
CA VAL A 105 33.11 -30.81 -30.64
C VAL A 105 32.84 -32.23 -31.23
N ASP A 106 32.00 -32.21 -32.28
CA ASP A 106 31.77 -33.13 -33.42
C ASP A 106 33.04 -33.64 -34.17
N ALA A 107 33.05 -34.63 -35.10
CA ALA A 107 32.17 -35.76 -35.50
C ALA A 107 32.88 -36.59 -36.61
N ILE A 108 32.59 -37.90 -36.78
CA ILE A 108 32.91 -38.72 -37.99
C ILE A 108 31.80 -39.80 -38.21
N PRO A 109 31.36 -40.11 -39.45
CA PRO A 109 30.19 -40.97 -39.73
C PRO A 109 30.47 -42.49 -39.87
N ALA A 110 29.39 -43.28 -40.02
CA ALA A 110 29.33 -44.74 -39.79
C ALA A 110 29.67 -45.67 -41.00
N PRO A 111 30.11 -46.92 -40.73
CA PRO A 111 30.18 -48.03 -41.69
C PRO A 111 28.93 -48.97 -41.67
N PRO A 112 28.72 -49.82 -42.70
CA PRO A 112 27.49 -50.62 -42.93
C PRO A 112 27.38 -51.94 -42.11
N PRO A 113 26.21 -52.62 -42.10
CA PRO A 113 25.81 -53.54 -41.02
C PRO A 113 25.88 -55.04 -41.32
N ALA A 114 26.11 -55.85 -40.27
CA ALA A 114 25.65 -57.25 -40.06
C ALA A 114 26.22 -57.80 -38.72
N PRO A 115 25.72 -58.91 -38.14
CA PRO A 115 24.36 -59.47 -38.19
C PRO A 115 23.73 -59.55 -36.77
N VAL A 116 22.50 -60.06 -36.68
CA VAL A 116 21.70 -60.13 -35.44
C VAL A 116 22.36 -61.04 -34.39
N VAL A 117 22.72 -60.47 -33.23
CA VAL A 117 23.04 -61.21 -32.00
C VAL A 117 21.88 -61.00 -31.02
N ALA A 118 21.53 -62.05 -30.27
CA ALA A 118 20.33 -62.10 -29.43
C ALA A 118 20.22 -60.91 -28.45
N ALA A 119 18.99 -60.39 -28.31
CA ALA A 119 18.73 -59.23 -27.46
C ALA A 119 19.08 -59.52 -25.99
N PRO A 120 19.76 -58.60 -25.28
CA PRO A 120 19.93 -58.69 -23.83
C PRO A 120 18.57 -58.59 -23.14
N PRO A 121 18.43 -59.14 -21.91
CA PRO A 121 17.19 -59.04 -21.14
C PRO A 121 16.81 -57.57 -20.90
N PRO A 122 15.50 -57.25 -20.82
CA PRO A 122 15.05 -55.88 -20.65
C PRO A 122 15.61 -55.28 -19.35
N PRO A 123 15.96 -53.97 -19.36
CA PRO A 123 16.42 -53.31 -18.14
C PRO A 123 15.33 -53.36 -17.06
N PRO A 124 15.71 -53.36 -15.77
CA PRO A 124 14.73 -53.27 -14.69
C PRO A 124 13.88 -52.01 -14.86
N PRO A 125 12.59 -52.04 -14.45
CA PRO A 125 11.72 -50.88 -14.59
C PRO A 125 12.32 -49.67 -13.85
N PRO A 126 12.21 -48.45 -14.40
CA PRO A 126 12.72 -47.27 -13.74
C PRO A 126 12.08 -47.13 -12.36
N PRO A 127 12.81 -46.60 -11.35
CA PRO A 127 12.23 -46.31 -10.04
C PRO A 127 11.00 -45.40 -10.22
N PRO A 128 9.96 -45.56 -9.38
CA PRO A 128 8.70 -44.85 -9.58
C PRO A 128 8.96 -43.35 -9.65
N VAL A 129 8.53 -42.75 -10.77
CA VAL A 129 8.64 -41.31 -11.02
C VAL A 129 8.12 -40.59 -9.79
N ALA A 130 9.03 -39.92 -9.09
CA ALA A 130 8.67 -39.03 -7.98
C ALA A 130 7.69 -38.03 -8.57
N LYS A 131 6.45 -38.07 -8.07
CA LYS A 131 5.33 -37.30 -8.65
C LYS A 131 5.80 -35.88 -8.86
N GLU A 132 5.74 -35.45 -10.12
CA GLU A 132 5.94 -34.07 -10.52
C GLU A 132 5.04 -33.22 -9.62
N VAL A 133 5.67 -32.55 -8.65
CA VAL A 133 4.94 -31.73 -7.68
C VAL A 133 4.45 -30.56 -8.48
N ALA A 134 3.17 -30.63 -8.88
CA ALA A 134 2.48 -29.60 -9.63
C ALA A 134 2.86 -28.25 -9.03
N SER A 135 3.61 -27.46 -9.81
CA SER A 135 4.15 -26.19 -9.38
C SER A 135 2.96 -25.28 -9.08
N THR A 136 2.61 -25.23 -7.80
CA THR A 136 1.58 -24.32 -7.32
C THR A 136 2.06 -22.93 -7.72
N PRO A 137 1.24 -22.12 -8.43
CA PRO A 137 1.62 -20.75 -8.75
C PRO A 137 2.14 -20.10 -7.47
N PRO A 138 3.30 -19.41 -7.52
CA PRO A 138 3.98 -18.98 -6.30
C PRO A 138 2.97 -18.24 -5.44
N LYS A 139 2.79 -18.72 -4.20
CA LYS A 139 1.90 -18.11 -3.23
C LYS A 139 2.52 -16.78 -2.79
N LEU A 140 2.38 -15.78 -3.66
CA LEU A 140 2.14 -14.43 -3.22
C LEU A 140 1.07 -14.56 -2.13
N PHE A 141 1.37 -14.02 -0.95
CA PHE A 141 0.60 -14.11 0.30
C PHE A 141 0.74 -15.43 1.09
N GLU A 142 1.92 -15.60 1.67
CA GLU A 142 2.09 -16.30 2.95
C GLU A 142 1.89 -15.33 4.13
N GLU A 143 1.72 -15.88 5.33
CA GLU A 143 1.79 -15.13 6.59
C GLU A 143 3.11 -14.35 6.68
N CYS A 144 3.11 -13.28 7.48
CA CYS A 144 4.26 -12.38 7.60
C CYS A 144 5.38 -12.99 8.46
N ALA A 145 6.00 -14.07 7.98
CA ALA A 145 7.20 -14.65 8.57
C ALA A 145 8.36 -13.64 8.53
N GLU A 146 9.11 -13.52 9.64
CA GLU A 146 10.23 -12.57 9.78
C GLU A 146 11.34 -12.79 8.73
N ALA A 147 11.56 -14.04 8.31
CA ALA A 147 12.58 -14.42 7.34
C ALA A 147 12.15 -14.29 5.85
N SER A 148 10.99 -13.70 5.57
CA SER A 148 10.46 -13.60 4.21
C SER A 148 10.92 -12.32 3.48
N ASP A 149 11.19 -12.43 2.18
CA ASP A 149 11.45 -11.34 1.21
C ASP A 149 10.23 -10.41 0.98
N ARG A 150 9.12 -10.75 1.61
CA ARG A 150 7.80 -10.14 1.50
C ARG A 150 7.73 -8.94 2.47
N HIS A 151 8.60 -7.95 2.24
CA HIS A 151 8.87 -6.84 3.17
C HIS A 151 7.73 -5.84 3.33
N MET A 152 6.82 -5.72 2.36
CA MET A 152 5.63 -4.87 2.50
C MET A 152 4.60 -5.57 3.38
N VAL A 153 4.02 -4.84 4.35
CA VAL A 153 2.98 -5.37 5.23
C VAL A 153 1.66 -4.66 4.95
N ALA A 154 0.62 -5.41 4.62
CA ALA A 154 -0.71 -4.90 4.35
C ALA A 154 -1.72 -5.37 5.39
N ASP A 155 -2.34 -4.42 6.07
CA ASP A 155 -3.53 -4.65 6.87
C ASP A 155 -4.76 -4.57 5.96
N VAL A 156 -5.58 -5.62 5.95
CA VAL A 156 -6.72 -5.78 5.06
C VAL A 156 -8.01 -5.47 5.82
N TYR A 157 -8.91 -4.71 5.21
CA TYR A 157 -10.18 -4.27 5.80
C TYR A 157 -11.36 -4.72 4.93
N ARG A 158 -12.48 -5.09 5.54
CA ARG A 158 -13.78 -5.20 4.85
C ARG A 158 -14.53 -3.89 4.98
N LEU A 159 -14.93 -3.30 3.87
CA LEU A 159 -15.59 -1.99 3.78
C LEU A 159 -17.12 -2.15 3.69
N THR A 160 -17.86 -1.05 3.76
CA THR A 160 -19.30 -1.05 3.45
C THR A 160 -19.53 -1.17 1.94
N VAL A 161 -20.58 -1.89 1.54
CA VAL A 161 -21.07 -1.88 0.14
C VAL A 161 -21.50 -0.45 -0.22
N GLY A 162 -20.96 0.11 -1.30
CA GLY A 162 -21.14 1.51 -1.68
C GLY A 162 -20.08 2.47 -1.13
N ASN A 163 -19.04 1.99 -0.45
CA ASN A 163 -17.92 2.83 -0.01
C ASN A 163 -17.11 3.39 -1.19
N GLN A 164 -16.92 4.71 -1.24
CA GLN A 164 -16.30 5.41 -2.38
C GLN A 164 -14.83 5.84 -2.14
N SER A 165 -14.20 5.43 -1.03
CA SER A 165 -12.94 6.04 -0.57
C SER A 165 -12.14 5.17 0.40
N VAL A 166 -10.81 5.32 0.42
CA VAL A 166 -9.93 4.73 1.46
C VAL A 166 -10.20 5.24 2.88
N SER A 167 -10.98 6.32 3.04
CA SER A 167 -11.21 7.00 4.31
C SER A 167 -11.88 6.13 5.38
N GLU A 168 -12.73 5.17 4.99
CA GLU A 168 -13.48 4.32 5.92
C GLU A 168 -12.57 3.39 6.74
N MET A 169 -11.42 2.96 6.17
CA MET A 169 -10.42 2.16 6.88
C MET A 169 -9.97 2.79 8.20
N ARG A 170 -9.95 4.14 8.29
CA ARG A 170 -9.56 4.88 9.51
C ARG A 170 -10.44 4.58 10.73
N ARG A 171 -11.65 4.04 10.52
CA ARG A 171 -12.63 3.74 11.58
C ARG A 171 -12.88 2.24 11.75
N ARG A 172 -12.17 1.38 11.01
CA ARG A 172 -12.33 -0.07 11.02
C ARG A 172 -11.13 -0.75 11.68
N LYS A 173 -11.36 -1.98 12.14
CA LYS A 173 -10.27 -2.92 12.47
C LYS A 173 -9.91 -3.73 11.22
N PRO A 174 -8.64 -4.06 10.99
CA PRO A 174 -8.28 -5.00 9.94
C PRO A 174 -8.80 -6.41 10.26
N ILE A 175 -9.20 -7.13 9.22
CA ILE A 175 -9.70 -8.52 9.29
C ILE A 175 -8.59 -9.56 9.13
N LYS A 176 -7.47 -9.19 8.50
CA LYS A 176 -6.25 -10.00 8.39
C LYS A 176 -5.05 -9.10 8.07
N ARG A 177 -3.84 -9.61 8.32
CA ARG A 177 -2.57 -9.04 7.85
C ARG A 177 -1.96 -9.98 6.84
N VAL A 178 -1.45 -9.42 5.76
CA VAL A 178 -0.77 -10.16 4.70
C VAL A 178 0.50 -9.41 4.31
N CYS A 179 1.45 -10.09 3.68
CA CYS A 179 2.69 -9.46 3.22
C CYS A 179 2.81 -9.48 1.69
N LEU A 180 3.54 -8.53 1.09
CA LEU A 180 3.80 -8.44 -0.36
C LEU A 180 5.30 -8.27 -0.65
N THR A 181 5.72 -8.73 -1.83
CA THR A 181 7.06 -8.48 -2.39
C THR A 181 7.11 -7.21 -3.23
N GLN A 182 5.99 -6.77 -3.80
CA GLN A 182 5.92 -5.66 -4.76
C GLN A 182 4.49 -5.10 -4.87
N LEU A 183 4.36 -3.90 -5.43
CA LEU A 183 3.10 -3.33 -5.95
C LEU A 183 3.15 -3.31 -7.48
N ASP A 184 2.91 -4.47 -8.09
CA ASP A 184 2.97 -4.77 -9.52
C ASP A 184 1.66 -5.41 -10.05
N ILE A 185 0.50 -5.04 -9.47
CA ILE A 185 -0.81 -5.55 -9.91
C ILE A 185 -1.30 -4.74 -11.11
N THR A 186 -0.95 -5.20 -12.30
CA THR A 186 -1.43 -4.67 -13.59
C THR A 186 -2.96 -4.77 -13.69
N PRO A 187 -3.60 -3.93 -14.53
CA PRO A 187 -5.02 -4.04 -14.86
C PRO A 187 -5.39 -5.48 -15.25
N ARG A 188 -6.38 -6.04 -14.57
CA ARG A 188 -6.85 -7.42 -14.73
C ARG A 188 -8.28 -7.55 -14.20
N SER A 189 -8.97 -8.65 -14.48
CA SER A 189 -10.33 -8.80 -13.97
C SER A 189 -10.34 -8.98 -12.45
N PHE A 190 -11.23 -8.26 -11.76
CA PHE A 190 -11.42 -8.39 -10.31
C PHE A 190 -11.73 -9.82 -9.84
N ARG A 191 -12.27 -10.66 -10.74
CA ARG A 191 -12.61 -12.07 -10.48
C ARG A 191 -11.39 -12.95 -10.23
N GLU A 192 -10.23 -12.56 -10.74
CA GLU A 192 -8.94 -13.19 -10.43
C GLU A 192 -8.51 -12.88 -8.98
N GLY A 193 -9.08 -11.81 -8.41
CA GLY A 193 -8.83 -11.29 -7.08
C GLY A 193 -7.48 -10.62 -6.96
N PHE A 194 -7.31 -9.89 -5.86
CA PHE A 194 -5.97 -9.75 -5.32
C PHE A 194 -5.47 -11.17 -4.97
N PRO A 195 -4.24 -11.58 -5.32
CA PRO A 195 -3.78 -12.90 -4.93
C PRO A 195 -3.83 -13.05 -3.40
N GLY A 196 -3.97 -14.25 -2.87
CA GLY A 196 -4.10 -14.46 -1.41
C GLY A 196 -5.33 -13.86 -0.71
N MET A 197 -6.18 -13.11 -1.42
CA MET A 197 -7.40 -12.54 -0.83
C MET A 197 -8.57 -13.53 -0.76
N GLY A 198 -8.48 -14.65 -1.49
CA GLY A 198 -9.57 -15.61 -1.62
C GLY A 198 -10.73 -15.01 -2.41
N SER A 199 -11.97 -15.27 -2.00
CA SER A 199 -13.18 -14.73 -2.65
C SER A 199 -13.48 -13.25 -2.33
N THR A 200 -12.53 -12.51 -1.73
CA THR A 200 -12.72 -11.07 -1.45
C THR A 200 -12.29 -10.27 -2.67
N VAL A 201 -13.25 -9.99 -3.55
CA VAL A 201 -13.03 -9.32 -4.86
C VAL A 201 -13.56 -7.88 -4.92
N GLU A 202 -14.49 -7.50 -4.04
CA GLU A 202 -15.05 -6.14 -3.93
C GLU A 202 -15.13 -5.70 -2.46
N TRP A 203 -15.33 -4.39 -2.25
CA TRP A 203 -15.60 -3.77 -0.95
C TRP A 203 -14.56 -4.13 0.12
N PHE A 204 -13.29 -4.08 -0.26
CA PHE A 204 -12.16 -4.27 0.63
C PHE A 204 -11.16 -3.13 0.51
N GLY A 205 -10.37 -2.93 1.56
CA GLY A 205 -9.30 -1.96 1.59
C GLY A 205 -8.00 -2.57 2.09
N MET A 206 -6.88 -1.95 1.74
CA MET A 206 -5.54 -2.32 2.18
C MET A 206 -4.79 -1.08 2.70
N ASP A 207 -4.23 -1.16 3.91
CA ASP A 207 -3.25 -0.20 4.44
C ASP A 207 -1.87 -0.86 4.35
N ILE A 208 -1.17 -0.60 3.24
CA ILE A 208 0.11 -1.21 2.88
C ILE A 208 1.24 -0.31 3.36
N ARG A 209 2.16 -0.84 4.17
CA ARG A 209 3.27 -0.10 4.77
C ARG A 209 4.59 -0.81 4.56
N PHE A 210 5.61 -0.02 4.23
CA PHE A 210 6.98 -0.46 4.00
C PHE A 210 7.93 0.71 4.17
N THR A 211 9.23 0.44 4.18
CA THR A 211 10.26 1.47 4.07
C THR A 211 10.94 1.37 2.72
N VAL A 212 11.46 2.50 2.21
CA VAL A 212 12.30 2.53 1.00
C VAL A 212 13.60 3.24 1.32
N ASN A 213 14.73 2.62 0.98
CA ASN A 213 16.05 3.23 1.10
C ASN A 213 16.34 4.09 -0.14
N ILE A 214 16.23 5.41 0.01
CA ILE A 214 16.48 6.39 -1.05
C ILE A 214 18.00 6.64 -1.15
N ALA A 215 18.59 6.35 -2.31
CA ALA A 215 20.04 6.39 -2.50
C ALA A 215 20.64 7.82 -2.49
N GLU A 216 19.87 8.82 -2.94
CA GLU A 216 20.32 10.20 -3.11
C GLU A 216 19.21 11.23 -2.86
N THR A 217 19.58 12.41 -2.36
CA THR A 217 18.65 13.53 -2.16
C THR A 217 18.41 14.23 -3.49
N ALA A 218 17.22 14.07 -4.05
CA ALA A 218 16.89 14.58 -5.39
C ALA A 218 15.38 14.71 -5.60
N THR A 219 14.97 15.25 -6.75
CA THR A 219 13.57 15.19 -7.20
C THR A 219 13.33 13.89 -7.96
N TRP A 220 12.40 13.08 -7.47
CA TRP A 220 11.95 11.84 -8.08
C TRP A 220 10.58 12.06 -8.70
N GLU A 221 10.24 11.33 -9.76
CA GLU A 221 8.86 11.23 -10.23
C GLU A 221 8.26 9.93 -9.67
N LEU A 222 7.06 9.99 -9.11
CA LEU A 222 6.35 8.82 -8.60
C LEU A 222 5.03 8.68 -9.35
N MET A 223 4.60 7.45 -9.61
CA MET A 223 3.31 7.16 -10.22
C MET A 223 2.58 6.06 -9.44
N LEU A 224 1.30 6.29 -9.17
CA LEU A 224 0.37 5.36 -8.55
C LEU A 224 -0.77 5.05 -9.51
N LEU A 225 -0.84 3.82 -10.01
CA LEU A 225 -1.99 3.28 -10.73
C LEU A 225 -2.94 2.64 -9.74
N ALA A 226 -4.23 2.94 -9.83
CA ALA A 226 -5.26 2.28 -9.05
C ALA A 226 -6.54 2.04 -9.88
N ASP A 227 -7.19 0.91 -9.59
CA ASP A 227 -8.62 0.64 -9.76
C ASP A 227 -9.04 -0.17 -8.51
N ASP A 228 -9.97 0.28 -7.67
CA ASP A 228 -10.58 1.62 -7.66
C ASP A 228 -9.56 2.67 -7.15
N GLY A 229 -9.67 3.15 -5.91
CA GLY A 229 -8.90 4.30 -5.44
C GLY A 229 -7.69 3.96 -4.55
N ALA A 230 -6.63 4.76 -4.63
CA ALA A 230 -5.48 4.68 -3.74
C ALA A 230 -4.86 6.05 -3.37
N ILE A 231 -4.24 6.12 -2.20
CA ILE A 231 -3.46 7.29 -1.74
C ILE A 231 -2.06 6.82 -1.34
N LEU A 232 -1.03 7.42 -1.93
CA LEU A 232 0.36 7.27 -1.50
C LEU A 232 0.72 8.37 -0.50
N SER A 233 1.26 7.96 0.64
CA SER A 233 1.88 8.84 1.62
C SER A 233 3.36 8.45 1.82
N ILE A 234 4.21 9.47 2.02
CA ILE A 234 5.63 9.31 2.36
C ILE A 234 5.87 10.10 3.66
N ASP A 235 6.36 9.41 4.69
CA ASP A 235 6.57 9.93 6.06
C ASP A 235 5.33 10.70 6.58
N ASP A 236 4.19 10.03 6.47
CA ASP A 236 2.85 10.48 6.85
C ASP A 236 2.27 11.70 6.09
N GLU A 237 3.01 12.30 5.14
CA GLU A 237 2.47 13.28 4.19
C GLU A 237 1.87 12.59 2.95
N ASN A 238 0.64 12.96 2.55
CA ASN A 238 0.07 12.52 1.26
C ASN A 238 0.86 13.17 0.11
N VAL A 239 1.36 12.35 -0.83
CA VAL A 239 2.09 12.83 -2.02
C VAL A 239 1.35 12.56 -3.34
N ILE A 240 0.51 11.52 -3.39
CA ILE A 240 -0.44 11.27 -4.49
C ILE A 240 -1.79 10.95 -3.86
N ASP A 241 -2.81 11.67 -4.29
CA ASP A 241 -4.21 11.36 -4.02
C ASP A 241 -4.85 10.88 -5.33
N ASN A 242 -5.23 9.61 -5.37
CA ASN A 242 -5.90 8.93 -6.47
C ASN A 242 -7.09 8.13 -5.87
N ASP A 243 -7.77 8.71 -4.87
CA ASP A 243 -8.92 8.11 -4.18
C ASP A 243 -10.23 8.37 -4.96
N GLY A 244 -11.18 7.46 -4.84
CA GLY A 244 -12.44 7.50 -5.59
C GLY A 244 -12.76 6.17 -6.28
N ILE A 245 -13.93 6.11 -6.92
CA ILE A 245 -14.32 4.98 -7.79
C ILE A 245 -13.95 5.38 -9.23
N HIS A 246 -13.07 4.61 -9.87
CA HIS A 246 -12.63 4.86 -11.25
C HIS A 246 -11.92 3.63 -11.85
N ALA A 247 -11.99 3.52 -13.18
CA ALA A 247 -11.22 2.55 -13.96
C ALA A 247 -9.70 2.75 -13.79
N PRO A 248 -8.83 1.82 -14.26
CA PRO A 248 -7.39 1.83 -13.96
C PRO A 248 -6.70 3.12 -14.43
N THR A 249 -6.43 4.03 -13.49
CA THR A 249 -6.01 5.40 -13.79
C THR A 249 -4.68 5.72 -13.09
N PRO A 250 -3.61 6.03 -13.84
CA PRO A 250 -2.32 6.41 -13.26
C PRO A 250 -2.30 7.91 -12.91
N VAL A 251 -1.96 8.22 -11.66
CA VAL A 251 -1.65 9.59 -11.23
C VAL A 251 -0.15 9.68 -10.90
N ALA A 252 0.51 10.71 -11.40
CA ALA A 252 1.94 10.93 -11.19
C ALA A 252 2.23 12.30 -10.55
N THR A 253 3.33 12.37 -9.80
CA THR A 253 3.79 13.59 -9.12
C THR A 253 5.31 13.68 -9.12
N ARG A 254 5.85 14.89 -8.89
CA ARG A 254 7.27 15.09 -8.60
C ARG A 254 7.45 15.44 -7.13
N VAL A 255 8.31 14.70 -6.43
CA VAL A 255 8.59 14.90 -5.01
C VAL A 255 10.08 14.92 -4.75
N LYS A 256 10.53 15.86 -3.90
CA LYS A 256 11.90 15.88 -3.39
C LYS A 256 12.01 14.85 -2.27
N LEU A 257 12.74 13.76 -2.54
CA LEU A 257 13.08 12.76 -1.51
C LEU A 257 14.48 13.04 -0.99
N GLU A 258 14.68 12.87 0.31
CA GLU A 258 16.00 12.93 0.93
C GLU A 258 16.61 11.54 1.01
N LYS A 259 17.93 11.47 0.86
CA LYS A 259 18.71 10.24 1.02
C LYS A 259 18.47 9.62 2.40
N GLY A 260 18.28 8.30 2.43
CA GLY A 260 18.09 7.51 3.63
C GLY A 260 16.81 6.69 3.61
N LEU A 261 16.47 6.10 4.75
CA LEU A 261 15.28 5.28 4.90
C LEU A 261 14.04 6.18 5.06
N ARG A 262 13.05 6.02 4.17
CA ARG A 262 11.80 6.79 4.15
C ARG A 262 10.61 5.84 4.35
N ASN A 263 9.59 6.25 5.09
CA ASN A 263 8.40 5.44 5.33
C ASN A 263 7.41 5.63 4.17
N PHE A 264 7.02 4.54 3.51
CA PHE A 264 6.02 4.55 2.44
C PHE A 264 4.73 3.88 2.93
N ARG A 265 3.60 4.48 2.57
CA ARG A 265 2.27 3.97 2.90
C ARG A 265 1.33 4.14 1.72
N VAL A 266 0.83 3.02 1.19
CA VAL A 266 -0.22 3.01 0.16
C VAL A 266 -1.50 2.55 0.82
N ARG A 267 -2.50 3.43 0.88
CA ARG A 267 -3.88 3.06 1.20
C ARG A 267 -4.59 2.80 -0.11
N TYR A 268 -5.29 1.69 -0.22
CA TYR A 268 -6.02 1.27 -1.43
C TYR A 268 -7.41 0.76 -1.06
N PHE A 269 -8.39 0.90 -1.95
CA PHE A 269 -9.65 0.18 -1.85
C PHE A 269 -10.14 -0.29 -3.23
N GLN A 270 -10.84 -1.44 -3.24
CA GLN A 270 -11.70 -1.84 -4.33
C GLN A 270 -13.16 -1.63 -3.93
N GLY A 271 -13.90 -0.91 -4.77
CA GLY A 271 -15.34 -0.78 -4.78
C GLY A 271 -15.97 -1.79 -5.75
N PRO A 272 -16.85 -1.36 -6.68
CA PRO A 272 -17.50 -2.20 -7.68
C PRO A 272 -16.89 -2.04 -9.07
N GLY A 273 -16.58 -3.14 -9.75
CA GLY A 273 -16.04 -3.06 -11.12
C GLY A 273 -15.76 -4.42 -11.76
N PRO A 274 -15.53 -4.47 -13.09
CA PRO A 274 -15.08 -5.68 -13.77
C PRO A 274 -13.58 -5.93 -13.59
N ASP A 275 -12.82 -4.92 -13.17
CA ASP A 275 -11.36 -4.88 -13.17
C ASP A 275 -10.81 -4.50 -11.78
N LEU A 276 -9.50 -4.67 -11.60
CA LEU A 276 -8.74 -4.14 -10.47
C LEU A 276 -7.31 -3.80 -10.92
N ALA A 277 -6.66 -2.86 -10.23
CA ALA A 277 -5.26 -2.51 -10.45
C ALA A 277 -4.64 -1.87 -9.20
N LEU A 278 -3.36 -2.17 -8.93
CA LEU A 278 -2.55 -1.43 -7.97
C LEU A 278 -1.07 -1.54 -8.31
N MET A 279 -0.49 -0.45 -8.84
CA MET A 279 0.95 -0.38 -9.13
C MET A 279 1.58 0.87 -8.53
N LEU A 280 2.77 0.72 -7.95
CA LEU A 280 3.64 1.83 -7.57
C LEU A 280 4.92 1.80 -8.41
N ALA A 281 5.08 2.81 -9.25
CA ALA A 281 6.28 3.00 -10.06
C ALA A 281 6.98 4.32 -9.70
N TRP A 282 8.25 4.41 -10.05
CA TRP A 282 9.06 5.61 -9.87
C TRP A 282 9.99 5.85 -11.06
N LYS A 283 10.41 7.11 -11.23
CA LYS A 283 11.47 7.52 -12.13
C LYS A 283 12.58 8.15 -11.32
N LYS A 284 13.76 7.53 -11.37
CA LYS A 284 14.98 8.07 -10.76
C LYS A 284 15.37 9.40 -11.42
N PRO A 285 16.10 10.28 -10.72
CA PRO A 285 16.72 11.46 -11.33
C PRO A 285 17.51 11.05 -12.59
N GLY A 286 17.23 11.72 -13.71
CA GLY A 286 17.89 11.44 -15.00
C GLY A 286 17.51 10.14 -15.71
N ALA A 287 16.59 9.32 -15.17
CA ALA A 287 16.06 8.16 -15.89
C ALA A 287 15.02 8.58 -16.95
N ALA A 288 15.00 7.87 -18.08
CA ALA A 288 14.01 8.08 -19.15
C ALA A 288 12.63 7.53 -18.77
N ASP A 289 12.59 6.28 -18.28
CA ASP A 289 11.37 5.52 -18.06
C ASP A 289 11.05 5.28 -16.58
N TYR A 290 9.77 5.03 -16.31
CA TYR A 290 9.32 4.52 -15.02
C TYR A 290 9.81 3.08 -14.81
N SER A 291 9.97 2.70 -13.53
CA SER A 291 10.29 1.34 -13.10
C SER A 291 9.62 1.05 -11.77
N TYR A 292 9.45 -0.23 -11.42
CA TYR A 292 9.05 -0.58 -10.05
C TYR A 292 10.14 -0.19 -9.04
N VAL A 293 9.73 0.05 -7.79
CA VAL A 293 10.66 0.16 -6.67
C VAL A 293 11.43 -1.17 -6.54
N PRO A 294 12.77 -1.22 -6.66
CA PRO A 294 13.53 -2.45 -6.55
C PRO A 294 13.35 -3.09 -5.18
N ARG A 295 13.07 -4.39 -5.14
CA ARG A 295 12.85 -5.16 -3.89
C ARG A 295 14.02 -5.04 -2.91
N SER A 296 15.25 -4.90 -3.40
CA SER A 296 16.46 -4.66 -2.60
C SER A 296 16.52 -3.31 -1.87
N LEU A 297 15.64 -2.37 -2.21
CA LEU A 297 15.49 -1.08 -1.50
C LEU A 297 14.28 -1.06 -0.58
N ILE A 298 13.41 -2.08 -0.62
CA ILE A 298 12.18 -2.16 0.17
C ILE A 298 12.48 -2.90 1.48
N GLY A 299 12.13 -2.28 2.60
CA GLY A 299 12.26 -2.84 3.95
C GLY A 299 10.92 -2.96 4.68
N ARG A 300 10.93 -3.68 5.81
CA ARG A 300 9.77 -3.77 6.71
C ARG A 300 9.41 -2.37 7.25
N PRO A 301 8.12 -2.08 7.51
CA PRO A 301 7.74 -0.89 8.25
C PRO A 301 8.29 -0.96 9.70
N PRO A 302 8.55 0.17 10.38
CA PRO A 302 9.14 0.17 11.72
C PRO A 302 8.32 -0.63 12.73
N ALA A 303 8.99 -1.31 13.67
CA ALA A 303 8.33 -2.05 14.74
C ALA A 303 7.38 -1.13 15.53
N GLY A 304 6.17 -1.61 15.83
CA GLY A 304 5.13 -0.82 16.51
C GLY A 304 4.37 0.18 15.63
N SER A 305 4.75 0.40 14.37
CA SER A 305 3.99 1.27 13.45
C SER A 305 2.68 0.64 12.95
N LEU A 306 2.49 -0.67 13.13
CA LEU A 306 1.35 -1.45 12.65
C LEU A 306 0.25 -1.58 13.73
N PRO A 307 -1.04 -1.47 13.35
CA PRO A 307 -2.17 -1.83 14.20
C PRO A 307 -2.05 -3.21 14.84
N GLN A 308 -2.68 -3.40 16.01
CA GLN A 308 -2.83 -4.73 16.61
C GLN A 308 -3.97 -5.49 15.94
N ILE A 309 -3.73 -6.75 15.59
CA ILE A 309 -4.77 -7.67 15.08
C ILE A 309 -5.12 -8.64 16.20
N GLN A 310 -6.39 -8.65 16.60
CA GLN A 310 -6.92 -9.71 17.42
C GLN A 310 -7.05 -10.96 16.54
N GLN A 311 -6.06 -11.85 16.59
CA GLN A 311 -6.24 -13.20 16.08
C GLN A 311 -7.42 -13.82 16.83
N LYS A 312 -8.41 -14.29 16.08
CA LYS A 312 -9.56 -14.99 16.63
C LYS A 312 -9.23 -16.48 16.59
N GLU A 313 -9.03 -17.07 17.77
CA GLU A 313 -9.03 -18.52 17.99
C GLU A 313 -10.31 -19.18 17.46
#